data_AF-A0A6A6E2E2-F1
#
_entry.id   AF-A0A6A6E2E2-F1
#
_cell.length_a   1.000
_cell.length_b   1.000
_cell.length_c   1.000
_cell.angle_alpha   90.00
_cell.angle_beta   90.00
_cell.angle_gamma   90.00
#
_symmetry.space_group_name_H-M   'P 1'
#
loop_
_entity.id
_entity.type
_entity.pdbx_description
1 polymer ?
#
loop_
_entity_poly.entity_id
_entity_poly.type
_entity_poly.pdbx_seq_one_letter_code
_entity_poly.pdbx_strand_id
1 'polypeptide(L)'
;MLKKHMEIELPEGVRYWSGDYMVVLRMNLEIGKRALKRFDILPDDNIAVTGRNKAFLSLDTPISVFDLLVTRMEPSTPVSQKQIQTLADANLESKRSRLLDLARNDYYRNDILSKPFWRWICWKTIQTHGFLAQLIWTG
;
A
#
# COMPACT_ATOMS: atom_id res chain seq x y z
N MET A 1 4.15 4.57 -20.33
CA MET A 1 5.24 4.15 -19.41
C MET A 1 6.42 3.69 -20.25
N LEU A 2 7.64 4.18 -19.99
CA LEU A 2 8.83 3.79 -20.76
C LEU A 2 9.33 2.40 -20.30
N LYS A 3 9.61 1.51 -21.25
CA LYS A 3 10.25 0.21 -20.97
C LYS A 3 11.67 0.47 -20.46
N LYS A 4 12.04 -0.17 -19.34
CA LYS A 4 13.38 -0.08 -18.77
C LYS A 4 14.10 -1.42 -18.94
N HIS A 5 15.37 -1.36 -19.30
CA HIS A 5 16.29 -2.50 -19.23
C HIS A 5 17.05 -2.44 -17.90
N MET A 6 17.31 -3.59 -17.30
CA MET A 6 18.06 -3.72 -16.05
C MET A 6 18.97 -4.93 -16.17
N GLU A 7 20.20 -4.78 -15.70
CA GLU A 7 21.17 -5.85 -15.56
C GLU A 7 21.35 -6.14 -14.07
N ILE A 8 21.48 -7.40 -13.70
CA ILE A 8 21.58 -7.84 -12.30
C ILE A 8 22.75 -8.82 -12.22
N GLU A 9 23.70 -8.51 -11.35
CA GLU A 9 24.77 -9.42 -11.00
C GLU A 9 24.23 -10.53 -10.11
N LEU A 10 24.51 -11.78 -10.48
CA LEU A 10 24.09 -12.94 -9.70
C LEU A 10 25.12 -13.25 -8.61
N PRO A 11 24.67 -13.63 -7.39
CA PRO A 11 25.58 -14.11 -6.36
C PRO A 11 26.38 -15.32 -6.83
N GLU A 12 27.56 -15.51 -6.24
CA GLU A 12 28.42 -16.65 -6.54
C GLU A 12 27.67 -17.99 -6.33
N GLY A 13 27.85 -18.92 -7.27
CA GLY A 13 27.22 -20.23 -7.24
C GLY A 13 25.77 -20.27 -7.73
N VAL A 14 25.13 -19.13 -7.98
CA VAL A 14 23.79 -19.07 -8.59
C VAL A 14 23.90 -19.28 -10.10
N ARG A 15 23.11 -20.21 -10.63
CA ARG A 15 22.97 -20.47 -12.07
C ARG A 15 21.53 -20.17 -12.49
N TYR A 16 21.36 -19.67 -13.70
CA TYR A 16 20.06 -19.51 -14.34
C TYR A 16 20.16 -19.96 -15.80
N TRP A 17 19.04 -20.35 -16.37
CA TRP A 17 18.91 -20.68 -17.78
C TRP A 17 17.86 -19.81 -18.46
N SER A 18 17.98 -19.68 -19.77
CA SER A 18 16.97 -19.02 -20.58
C SER A 18 15.61 -19.68 -20.38
N GLY A 19 14.63 -18.89 -19.93
CA GLY A 19 13.28 -19.37 -19.58
C GLY A 19 13.01 -19.37 -18.08
N ASP A 20 14.03 -19.25 -17.23
CA ASP A 20 13.86 -19.09 -15.79
C ASP A 20 13.27 -17.72 -15.45
N TYR A 21 12.58 -17.66 -14.31
CA TYR A 21 11.96 -16.44 -13.80
C TYR A 21 12.70 -15.94 -12.57
N MET A 22 12.98 -14.64 -12.54
CA MET A 22 13.48 -13.96 -11.35
C MET A 22 12.32 -13.31 -10.59
N VAL A 23 12.26 -13.56 -9.28
CA VAL A 23 11.33 -12.88 -8.39
C VAL A 23 12.01 -11.66 -7.79
N VAL A 24 11.50 -10.47 -8.12
CA VAL A 24 11.97 -9.21 -7.54
C VAL A 24 10.96 -8.75 -6.49
N LEU A 25 11.40 -8.70 -5.23
CA LEU A 25 10.62 -8.10 -4.15
C LEU A 25 10.71 -6.58 -4.24
N ARG A 26 9.56 -5.91 -4.11
CA ARG A 26 9.50 -4.44 -4.14
C ARG A 26 9.64 -3.86 -2.73
N MET A 27 10.24 -2.68 -2.65
CA MET A 27 10.24 -1.85 -1.46
C MET A 27 9.28 -0.68 -1.64
N ASN A 28 8.31 -0.53 -0.73
CA ASN A 28 7.22 0.44 -0.82
C ASN A 28 7.46 1.69 0.06
N LEU A 29 8.62 2.35 -0.10
CA LEU A 29 9.10 3.42 0.78
C LEU A 29 8.09 4.57 0.97
N GLU A 30 7.58 5.12 -0.13
CA GLU A 30 6.65 6.25 -0.09
C GLU A 30 5.34 5.91 0.62
N ILE A 31 4.87 4.68 0.46
CA ILE A 31 3.63 4.22 1.07
C ILE A 31 3.84 3.97 2.57
N GLY A 32 4.96 3.37 2.95
CA GLY A 32 5.36 3.20 4.34
C GLY A 32 5.47 4.53 5.08
N LYS A 33 6.17 5.51 4.51
CA LYS A 33 6.29 6.88 5.07
C LYS A 33 4.93 7.54 5.28
N ARG A 34 4.01 7.41 4.31
CA ARG A 34 2.65 7.96 4.45
C ARG A 34 1.85 7.27 5.55
N ALA A 35 1.99 5.96 5.71
CA ALA A 35 1.32 5.22 6.76
C ALA A 35 1.83 5.65 8.14
N LEU A 36 3.14 5.72 8.34
CA LEU A 36 3.76 6.21 9.59
C LEU A 36 3.22 7.60 9.95
N LYS A 37 3.27 8.55 9.01
CA LYS A 37 2.73 9.90 9.19
C LYS A 37 1.22 9.92 9.46
N ARG A 38 0.44 9.00 8.88
CA ARG A 38 -1.02 8.96 9.03
C ARG A 38 -1.46 8.50 10.40
N PHE A 39 -0.71 7.57 10.99
CA PHE A 39 -1.01 6.94 12.27
C PHE A 39 -0.18 7.49 13.43
N ASP A 40 0.74 8.42 13.16
CA ASP A 40 1.61 9.05 14.16
C ASP A 40 2.48 8.02 14.91
N ILE A 41 3.07 7.10 14.15
CA ILE A 41 3.92 6.00 14.66
C ILE A 41 5.37 6.32 14.32
N LEU A 42 6.30 6.07 15.25
CA LEU A 42 7.71 6.28 15.01
C LEU A 42 8.27 5.16 14.13
N PRO A 43 9.18 5.45 13.18
CA PRO A 43 9.76 4.43 12.30
C PRO A 43 10.45 3.29 13.06
N ASP A 44 11.12 3.63 14.17
CA ASP A 44 11.96 2.74 14.97
C ASP A 44 11.18 1.98 16.05
N ASP A 45 9.86 2.19 16.17
CA ASP A 45 9.04 1.43 17.09
C ASP A 45 9.11 -0.06 16.72
N ASN A 46 9.40 -0.91 17.70
CA ASN A 46 9.45 -2.35 17.50
C ASN A 46 8.11 -2.99 17.83
N ILE A 47 7.60 -3.80 16.90
CA ILE A 47 6.32 -4.49 17.05
C ILE A 47 6.47 -6.00 16.82
N ALA A 48 5.72 -6.76 17.60
CA ALA A 48 5.52 -8.19 17.39
C ALA A 48 4.10 -8.42 16.87
N VAL A 49 3.98 -9.19 15.78
CA VAL A 49 2.68 -9.51 15.18
C VAL A 49 2.35 -10.97 15.50
N THR A 50 1.36 -11.19 16.37
CA THR A 50 0.93 -12.52 16.81
C THR A 50 -0.42 -12.91 16.24
N GLY A 51 -0.73 -14.22 16.20
CA GLY A 51 -2.10 -14.71 15.97
C GLY A 51 -2.64 -14.57 14.55
N ARG A 52 -1.79 -14.53 13.50
CA ARG A 52 -2.23 -14.55 12.10
C ARG A 52 -1.71 -15.78 11.36
N ASN A 53 -2.55 -16.42 10.54
CA ASN A 53 -2.16 -17.52 9.64
C ASN A 53 -1.26 -17.08 8.45
N LYS A 54 -0.72 -15.85 8.47
CA LYS A 54 0.13 -15.32 7.41
C LYS A 54 1.58 -15.45 7.85
N ALA A 55 2.27 -16.49 7.38
CA ALA A 55 3.66 -16.76 7.72
C ALA A 55 4.58 -15.55 7.48
N PHE A 56 4.37 -14.79 6.40
CA PHE A 56 5.19 -13.61 6.08
C PHE A 56 5.07 -12.43 7.07
N LEU A 57 4.04 -12.43 7.94
CA LEU A 57 3.82 -11.44 9.01
C LEU A 57 4.06 -12.03 10.41
N SER A 58 4.16 -13.35 10.52
CA SER A 58 4.40 -14.04 11.79
C SER A 58 5.90 -14.14 11.95
N LEU A 59 6.47 -13.17 12.67
CA LEU A 59 7.91 -13.13 12.92
C LEU A 59 8.17 -13.69 14.31
N ASP A 60 9.21 -14.51 14.41
CA ASP A 60 9.69 -15.03 15.69
C ASP A 60 10.38 -13.95 16.53
N THR A 61 10.66 -12.79 15.93
CA THR A 61 11.33 -11.64 16.56
C THR A 61 10.58 -10.34 16.27
N PRO A 62 10.64 -9.35 17.18
CA PRO A 62 10.14 -8.01 16.91
C PRO A 62 10.83 -7.39 15.70
N ILE A 63 10.08 -6.60 14.92
CA ILE A 63 10.56 -5.86 13.75
C ILE A 63 10.17 -4.38 13.89
N SER A 64 10.97 -3.49 13.30
CA SER A 64 10.60 -2.08 13.20
C SER A 64 9.31 -1.90 12.40
N VAL A 65 8.47 -0.93 12.78
CA VAL A 65 7.26 -0.60 12.03
C VAL A 65 7.63 -0.18 10.60
N PHE A 66 8.74 0.55 10.43
CA PHE A 66 9.22 0.95 9.11
C PHE A 66 9.50 -0.26 8.20
N ASP A 67 10.28 -1.23 8.66
CA ASP A 67 10.62 -2.40 7.86
C ASP A 67 9.38 -3.25 7.54
N LEU A 68 8.47 -3.40 8.50
CA LEU A 68 7.20 -4.09 8.26
C LEU A 68 6.41 -3.43 7.13
N LEU A 69 6.25 -2.10 7.18
CA LEU A 69 5.44 -1.36 6.22
C LEU A 69 6.08 -1.29 4.83
N VAL A 70 7.41 -1.19 4.75
CA VAL A 70 8.14 -1.03 3.48
C VAL A 70 8.37 -2.35 2.76
N THR A 71 8.63 -3.43 3.49
CA THR A 71 9.05 -4.72 2.91
C THR A 71 7.95 -5.78 2.85
N ARG A 72 6.90 -5.69 3.69
CA ARG A 72 5.89 -6.75 3.83
C ARG A 72 4.49 -6.35 3.43
N MET A 73 4.20 -5.05 3.29
CA MET A 73 2.90 -4.62 2.82
C MET A 73 2.84 -4.58 1.30
N GLU A 74 1.76 -5.15 0.77
CA GLU A 74 1.35 -5.03 -0.63
C GLU A 74 0.16 -4.08 -0.73
N PRO A 75 0.40 -2.77 -0.92
CA PRO A 75 -0.67 -1.80 -1.06
C PRO A 75 -1.31 -1.86 -2.45
N SER A 76 -0.79 -2.68 -3.37
CA SER A 76 -1.10 -2.74 -4.80
C SER A 76 -2.54 -3.16 -5.14
N THR A 77 -3.34 -3.53 -4.14
CA THR A 77 -4.75 -3.92 -4.32
C THR A 77 -5.70 -2.85 -3.81
N PRO A 78 -6.82 -2.58 -4.51
CA PRO A 78 -7.89 -1.75 -3.96
C PRO A 78 -8.37 -2.33 -2.61
N VAL A 79 -8.76 -1.43 -1.70
CA VAL A 79 -9.31 -1.82 -0.40
C VAL A 79 -10.55 -2.67 -0.62
N SER A 80 -10.65 -3.82 0.05
CA SER A 80 -11.82 -4.70 -0.06
C SER A 80 -13.01 -4.15 0.73
N GLN A 81 -14.23 -4.53 0.33
CA GLN A 81 -15.46 -4.19 1.07
C GLN A 81 -15.39 -4.61 2.55
N LYS A 82 -14.81 -5.79 2.84
CA LYS A 82 -14.61 -6.26 4.22
C LYS A 82 -13.68 -5.33 5.01
N GLN A 83 -12.59 -4.86 4.39
CA GLN A 83 -11.70 -3.88 5.03
C GLN A 83 -12.39 -2.53 5.25
N ILE A 84 -13.21 -2.07 4.30
CA ILE A 84 -14.02 -0.84 4.46
C ILE A 84 -14.99 -1.00 5.65
N GLN A 85 -15.64 -2.16 5.77
CA GLN A 85 -16.52 -2.48 6.89
C GLN A 85 -15.76 -2.44 8.23
N THR A 86 -14.59 -3.07 8.31
CA THR A 86 -13.73 -3.02 9.49
C THR A 86 -13.33 -1.59 9.85
N LEU A 87 -13.06 -0.73 8.85
CA LEU A 87 -12.80 0.69 9.09
C LEU A 87 -14.04 1.41 9.60
N ALA A 88 -15.24 1.08 9.12
CA ALA A 88 -16.48 1.66 9.59
C ALA A 88 -16.71 1.35 11.08
N ASP A 89 -16.45 0.12 11.49
CA ASP A 89 -16.61 -0.33 12.89
C ASP A 89 -15.58 0.32 13.84
N ALA A 90 -14.40 0.68 13.32
CA ALA A 90 -13.34 1.34 14.08
C ALA A 90 -13.41 2.89 14.09
N ASN A 91 -14.44 3.49 13.49
CA ASN A 91 -14.58 4.95 13.37
C ASN A 91 -15.85 5.47 14.07
N LEU A 92 -15.85 6.77 14.35
CA LEU A 92 -17.02 7.50 14.87
C LEU A 92 -18.20 7.44 13.89
N GLU A 93 -19.42 7.53 14.44
CA GLU A 93 -20.67 7.42 13.67
C GLU A 93 -20.74 8.41 12.49
N SER A 94 -20.16 9.61 12.64
CA SER A 94 -20.08 10.63 11.59
C SER A 94 -19.37 10.19 10.31
N LYS A 95 -18.44 9.23 10.41
CA LYS A 95 -17.73 8.64 9.25
C LYS A 95 -18.24 7.26 8.89
N ARG A 96 -18.88 6.58 9.85
CA ARG A 96 -19.35 5.19 9.71
C ARG A 96 -20.36 5.04 8.58
N SER A 97 -21.43 5.83 8.59
CA SER A 97 -22.48 5.76 7.53
C SER A 97 -21.88 5.87 6.13
N ARG A 98 -20.96 6.82 5.92
CA ARG A 98 -20.29 6.99 4.62
C ARG A 98 -19.40 5.81 4.23
N LEU A 99 -18.71 5.19 5.19
CA LEU A 99 -17.90 4.00 4.95
C LEU A 99 -18.79 2.78 4.60
N LEU A 100 -19.93 2.62 5.27
CA LEU A 100 -20.89 1.57 4.95
C LEU A 100 -21.47 1.73 3.55
N ASP A 101 -21.76 2.96 3.12
CA ASP A 101 -22.22 3.22 1.75
C ASP A 101 -21.15 2.82 0.73
N LEU A 102 -19.88 3.15 0.97
CA LEU A 102 -18.76 2.76 0.10
C LEU A 102 -18.54 1.24 0.05
N ALA A 103 -18.96 0.50 1.07
CA ALA A 103 -18.88 -0.96 1.08
C ALA A 103 -19.99 -1.62 0.23
N ARG A 104 -21.07 -0.91 -0.13
CA ARG A 104 -22.15 -1.45 -0.98
C ARG A 104 -21.66 -1.63 -2.42
N ASN A 105 -22.15 -2.68 -3.11
CA ASN A 105 -21.63 -3.09 -4.42
C ASN A 105 -21.59 -1.98 -5.48
N ASP A 106 -22.63 -1.15 -5.57
CA ASP A 106 -22.74 -0.13 -6.62
C ASP A 106 -21.71 0.98 -6.40
N TYR A 107 -21.61 1.50 -5.17
CA TYR A 107 -20.59 2.48 -4.79
C TYR A 107 -19.19 1.87 -4.85
N TYR A 108 -19.01 0.64 -4.40
CA TYR A 108 -17.71 -0.02 -4.44
C TYR A 108 -17.13 -0.10 -5.86
N ARG A 109 -17.95 -0.53 -6.84
CA ARG A 109 -17.52 -0.60 -8.24
C ARG A 109 -17.24 0.79 -8.81
N ASN A 110 -18.12 1.75 -8.55
CA ASN A 110 -18.07 3.08 -9.16
C ASN A 110 -17.07 4.04 -8.48
N ASP A 111 -16.77 3.86 -7.20
CA ASP A 111 -15.92 4.77 -6.43
C ASP A 111 -14.58 4.17 -6.01
N ILE A 112 -14.48 2.85 -5.87
CA ILE A 112 -13.24 2.17 -5.45
C ILE A 112 -12.56 1.52 -6.64
N LEU A 113 -13.25 0.61 -7.35
CA LEU A 113 -12.66 -0.16 -8.45
C LEU A 113 -12.43 0.65 -9.73
N SER A 114 -13.30 1.63 -10.02
CA SER A 114 -13.19 2.48 -11.21
C SER A 114 -11.99 3.44 -11.17
N LYS A 115 -11.43 3.70 -9.99
CA LYS A 115 -10.36 4.69 -9.80
C LYS A 115 -9.00 3.99 -9.95
N PRO A 116 -8.14 4.43 -10.89
CA PRO A 116 -6.84 3.81 -11.07
C PRO A 116 -5.99 3.95 -9.80
N PHE A 117 -5.31 2.87 -9.43
CA PHE A 117 -4.54 2.74 -8.19
C PHE A 117 -3.56 3.90 -7.93
N TRP A 118 -2.91 4.42 -8.98
CA TRP A 118 -1.99 5.57 -8.89
C TRP A 118 -2.66 6.85 -8.35
N ARG A 119 -3.97 7.02 -8.57
CA ARG A 119 -4.75 8.16 -8.06
C ARG A 119 -4.92 8.12 -6.55
N TRP A 120 -4.90 6.94 -5.94
CA TRP A 120 -5.00 6.74 -4.49
C TRP A 120 -3.68 7.03 -3.77
N ILE A 121 -2.55 6.74 -4.42
CA ILE A 121 -1.21 7.07 -3.92
C ILE A 121 -1.02 8.60 -3.89
N CYS A 122 -1.45 9.33 -4.92
CA CYS A 122 -1.15 10.77 -5.03
C CYS A 122 -2.10 11.71 -4.26
N TRP A 123 -3.20 11.25 -3.67
CA TRP A 123 -4.27 12.16 -3.22
C TRP A 123 -3.98 12.98 -1.95
N LYS A 124 -2.84 12.79 -1.28
CA LYS A 124 -2.48 13.55 -0.06
C LYS A 124 -1.18 14.35 -0.13
N THR A 125 -0.82 14.86 -1.31
CA THR A 125 0.28 15.84 -1.45
C THR A 125 -0.18 17.21 -1.99
N ILE A 126 -1.48 17.43 -2.22
CA ILE A 126 -1.99 18.68 -2.85
C ILE A 126 -2.85 19.55 -1.90
N GLN A 127 -3.13 19.14 -0.65
CA GLN A 127 -3.90 19.98 0.29
C GLN A 127 -3.08 20.81 1.28
N THR A 128 -1.76 20.93 1.09
CA THR A 128 -0.94 21.91 1.82
C THR A 128 -0.37 22.90 0.82
N HIS A 129 -0.98 24.10 0.83
CA HIS A 129 -0.72 25.30 0.04
C HIS A 129 -1.64 25.46 -1.17
N GLY A 130 -2.71 26.24 -0.94
CA GLY A 130 -3.53 26.78 -2.02
C GLY A 130 -2.66 27.57 -2.98
N PHE A 131 -2.66 27.15 -4.23
CA PHE A 131 -2.72 28.00 -5.42
C PHE A 131 -2.95 27.06 -6.61
N LEU A 132 -3.70 27.57 -7.57
CA LEU A 132 -4.25 26.89 -8.74
C LEU A 132 -3.24 25.96 -9.43
N ALA A 133 -3.60 24.68 -9.58
CA ALA A 133 -2.94 23.76 -10.51
C ALA A 133 -3.97 23.26 -11.52
N GLN A 134 -4.32 24.14 -12.45
CA GLN A 134 -4.75 23.77 -13.77
C GLN A 134 -3.49 23.29 -14.49
N LEU A 135 -3.36 22.01 -14.88
CA LEU A 135 -2.59 21.62 -16.06
C LEU A 135 -2.75 20.11 -16.39
N ILE A 136 -3.40 19.90 -17.53
CA ILE A 136 -3.00 19.03 -18.65
C ILE A 136 -2.94 17.52 -18.41
N TRP A 137 -3.96 16.90 -18.98
CA TRP A 137 -4.06 15.49 -19.34
C TRP A 137 -3.62 15.36 -20.81
N THR A 138 -2.47 14.74 -21.08
CA THR A 138 -2.15 14.09 -22.37
C THR A 138 -1.12 12.99 -22.15
N GLY A 139 -1.43 11.77 -22.60
CA GLY A 139 -0.48 10.64 -22.69
C GLY A 139 -0.90 9.40 -21.91
#